data_AF-A0AAU2S9K0-F1
#
_entry.id   AF-A0AAU2S9K0-F1
#
_cell.length_a   1.000
_cell.length_b   1.000
_cell.length_c   1.000
_cell.angle_alpha   90.00
_cell.angle_beta   90.00
_cell.angle_gamma   90.00
#
_symmetry.space_group_name_H-M   'P 1'
#
loop_
_entity.id
_entity.type
_entity.pdbx_description
1 polymer ?
#
loop_
_entity_poly.entity_id
_entity_poly.type
_entity_poly.pdbx_seq_one_letter_code
_entity_poly.pdbx_strand_id
1 'polypeptide(L)'
;MRHLRTTLATAVAATLTGGLLTLSAATTATAAPSGLAGDFNGDGYRDVAIAAPIAKISGKTGAGYVAVVYGSASGLDTSKRQIISQATDGIPGTPEAGDYFGDRLTTGDMDGDGYTDLVVGVHGEKIGSTDSYGALTVLWGGATGIKSGTDISSPLPEYRNELGWSLAAGDFDGDGHTDLAAGNNSTPSLNIFRGPVSRTGKAASLVGVDTIAQTTIYPDGLIAGEVNADGRTDLLVMGQEETSTGDYRTRSVLYTGDATTTLKVGKKLAGGYAGVIADVNKDGYGDIVTGNFMEKSTSEPNGGLGGAVTVTYGASTGVSTRTPVKFTQDSASVPGTAEKFDFFGWSLSAGDVNGDGYADIAVGSEQETIGSAKHAGTVTVLRGSASGLTGTGSKSYSQNTANVPGTAESYDHFGYAVHLTDIDNNGRTELVTSASGENSSDGAVWFLKSTTSGITATGSKSFSGPTLGGPSGDAYFGDVLEG
;
A
#
# COMPACT_ATOMS: atom_id res chain seq x y z
N MET A 1 13.25 54.80 67.43
CA MET A 1 12.42 55.16 66.27
C MET A 1 12.29 53.96 65.33
N ARG A 2 11.14 53.27 65.32
CA ARG A 2 10.41 52.80 64.12
C ARG A 2 9.28 51.86 64.57
N HIS A 3 8.07 52.28 64.28
CA HIS A 3 6.82 51.59 64.57
C HIS A 3 6.50 50.53 63.50
N LEU A 4 5.85 49.44 63.92
CA LEU A 4 5.07 48.53 63.09
C LEU A 4 4.03 49.30 62.24
N ARG A 5 3.79 48.85 61.00
CA ARG A 5 2.51 49.06 60.29
C ARG A 5 2.10 47.82 59.50
N THR A 6 0.84 47.45 59.73
CA THR A 6 0.05 46.33 59.23
C THR A 6 -0.73 46.73 57.95
N THR A 7 -0.83 45.78 57.01
CA THR A 7 -1.94 45.43 56.08
C THR A 7 -3.00 46.47 55.65
N LEU A 8 -3.36 46.48 54.35
CA LEU A 8 -4.66 45.97 53.84
C LEU A 8 -4.71 46.01 52.29
N ALA A 9 -5.12 44.92 51.66
CA ALA A 9 -5.52 44.85 50.25
C ALA A 9 -7.05 44.72 50.18
N THR A 10 -7.68 45.55 49.36
CA THR A 10 -9.14 45.66 49.23
C THR A 10 -9.68 44.61 48.27
N ALA A 11 -10.60 43.77 48.71
CA ALA A 11 -11.39 42.86 47.88
C ALA A 11 -12.67 43.57 47.41
N VAL A 12 -12.96 43.52 46.12
CA VAL A 12 -14.27 43.91 45.56
C VAL A 12 -15.05 42.62 45.28
N ALA A 13 -16.17 42.44 46.00
CA ALA A 13 -17.15 41.41 45.73
C ALA A 13 -18.21 41.96 44.78
N ALA A 14 -18.38 41.33 43.61
CA ALA A 14 -19.53 41.55 42.74
C ALA A 14 -20.50 40.38 42.93
N THR A 15 -21.71 40.71 43.41
CA THR A 15 -22.86 39.80 43.52
C THR A 15 -23.45 39.55 42.13
N LEU A 16 -23.43 38.30 41.65
CA LEU A 16 -24.19 37.89 40.47
C LEU A 16 -25.43 37.09 40.90
N THR A 17 -26.60 37.70 40.73
CA THR A 17 -27.92 37.13 40.97
C THR A 17 -28.29 36.12 39.89
N GLY A 18 -28.71 34.93 40.35
CA GLY A 18 -29.52 33.89 39.70
C GLY A 18 -29.86 34.03 38.22
N GLY A 19 -29.03 33.41 37.37
CA GLY A 19 -29.46 32.78 36.13
C GLY A 19 -29.21 31.29 36.27
N LEU A 20 -30.25 30.47 36.16
CA LEU A 20 -30.15 29.01 36.14
C LEU A 20 -29.42 28.62 34.84
N LEU A 21 -28.08 28.51 34.90
CA LEU A 21 -27.30 27.87 33.85
C LEU A 21 -27.65 26.39 33.89
N THR A 22 -28.58 25.95 33.03
CA THR A 22 -28.63 24.56 32.61
C THR A 22 -27.32 24.28 31.88
N LEU A 23 -26.31 23.80 32.60
CA LEU A 23 -25.19 23.11 31.96
C LEU A 23 -25.81 21.88 31.31
N SER A 24 -26.14 21.99 30.03
CA SER A 24 -26.27 20.83 29.16
C SER A 24 -25.02 19.99 29.40
N ALA A 25 -25.19 18.73 29.78
CA ALA A 25 -24.08 17.82 29.92
C ALA A 25 -23.22 17.96 28.66
N ALA A 26 -21.98 18.44 28.83
CA ALA A 26 -21.06 18.54 27.72
C ALA A 26 -20.97 17.13 27.12
N THR A 27 -21.46 16.97 25.91
CA THR A 27 -21.14 15.79 25.10
C THR A 27 -19.64 15.68 25.15
N THR A 28 -19.11 14.58 25.69
CA THR A 28 -17.68 14.30 25.66
C THR A 28 -17.24 14.51 24.23
N ALA A 29 -16.42 15.53 23.98
CA ALA A 29 -15.86 15.77 22.66
C ALA A 29 -15.11 14.50 22.29
N THR A 30 -15.61 13.77 21.30
CA THR A 30 -14.87 12.65 20.71
C THR A 30 -13.60 13.25 20.13
N ALA A 31 -12.44 12.67 20.45
CA ALA A 31 -11.20 13.08 19.83
C ALA A 31 -11.34 12.98 18.30
N ALA A 32 -10.83 13.97 17.57
CA ALA A 32 -10.72 13.85 16.12
C ALA A 32 -9.82 12.64 15.80
N PRO A 33 -10.08 11.92 14.70
CA PRO A 33 -9.20 10.84 14.27
C PRO A 33 -7.79 11.36 14.00
N SER A 34 -6.82 10.45 14.02
CA SER A 34 -5.40 10.78 13.90
C SER A 34 -5.02 11.41 12.55
N GLY A 35 -5.78 11.13 11.48
CA GLY A 35 -5.44 11.50 10.11
C GLY A 35 -4.18 10.80 9.59
N LEU A 36 -3.67 9.78 10.28
CA LEU A 36 -2.55 8.97 9.82
C LEU A 36 -3.02 8.07 8.67
N ALA A 37 -2.30 8.12 7.55
CA ALA A 37 -2.48 7.11 6.50
C ALA A 37 -2.26 5.71 7.11
N GLY A 38 -3.15 4.78 6.78
CA GLY A 38 -3.10 3.42 7.32
C GLY A 38 -3.83 3.21 8.63
N ASP A 39 -4.38 4.25 9.26
CA ASP A 39 -5.10 4.14 10.53
C ASP A 39 -6.62 4.10 10.26
N PHE A 40 -7.18 2.90 10.15
CA PHE A 40 -8.59 2.71 9.81
C PHE A 40 -9.52 3.03 11.00
N ASN A 41 -8.98 3.00 12.23
CA ASN A 41 -9.76 3.21 13.45
C ASN A 41 -9.51 4.57 14.12
N GLY A 42 -8.55 5.35 13.62
CA GLY A 42 -8.17 6.69 14.06
C GLY A 42 -7.48 6.72 15.43
N ASP A 43 -6.94 5.62 15.93
CA ASP A 43 -6.39 5.52 17.30
C ASP A 43 -4.93 6.01 17.44
N GLY A 44 -4.31 6.40 16.32
CA GLY A 44 -2.94 6.92 16.28
C GLY A 44 -1.87 5.86 16.04
N TYR A 45 -2.26 4.63 15.71
CA TYR A 45 -1.38 3.55 15.26
C TYR A 45 -1.80 3.09 13.88
N ARG A 46 -0.83 2.82 13.00
CA ARG A 46 -1.14 2.31 11.67
C ARG A 46 -1.53 0.84 11.73
N ASP A 47 -2.53 0.49 10.95
CA ASP A 47 -3.11 -0.83 10.82
C ASP A 47 -2.62 -1.50 9.53
N VAL A 48 -2.98 -2.77 9.35
CA VAL A 48 -2.66 -3.48 8.10
C VAL A 48 -3.87 -4.26 7.61
N ALA A 49 -4.23 -4.03 6.36
CA ALA A 49 -5.14 -4.84 5.58
C ALA A 49 -4.38 -5.99 4.89
N ILE A 50 -4.89 -7.20 5.04
CA ILE A 50 -4.26 -8.45 4.59
C ILE A 50 -5.29 -9.25 3.82
N ALA A 51 -5.10 -9.38 2.50
CA ALA A 51 -6.05 -10.07 1.66
C ALA A 51 -5.78 -11.59 1.56
N ALA A 52 -6.85 -12.32 1.27
CA ALA A 52 -6.85 -13.73 0.88
C ALA A 52 -7.84 -13.90 -0.28
N PRO A 53 -7.49 -13.41 -1.48
CA PRO A 53 -8.45 -13.22 -2.57
C PRO A 53 -9.05 -14.53 -3.08
N ILE A 54 -8.32 -15.65 -2.99
CA ILE A 54 -8.83 -16.93 -3.49
C ILE A 54 -9.64 -17.73 -2.47
N ALA A 55 -9.76 -17.22 -1.23
CA ALA A 55 -10.40 -17.91 -0.13
C ALA A 55 -11.88 -18.23 -0.39
N LYS A 56 -12.34 -19.32 0.24
CA LYS A 56 -13.73 -19.77 0.15
C LYS A 56 -14.62 -19.05 1.17
N ILE A 57 -15.56 -18.25 0.69
CA ILE A 57 -16.59 -17.58 1.51
C ILE A 57 -17.96 -18.11 1.13
N SER A 58 -18.78 -18.45 2.12
CA SER A 58 -20.16 -18.95 1.92
C SER A 58 -20.26 -20.11 0.90
N GLY A 59 -19.23 -20.96 0.85
CA GLY A 59 -19.14 -22.11 -0.06
C GLY A 59 -18.66 -21.80 -1.49
N LYS A 60 -18.30 -20.54 -1.79
CA LYS A 60 -17.82 -20.09 -3.11
C LYS A 60 -16.30 -19.96 -3.10
N THR A 61 -15.60 -20.79 -3.88
CA THR A 61 -14.13 -20.70 -4.04
C THR A 61 -13.79 -19.42 -4.82
N GLY A 62 -12.73 -18.72 -4.42
CA GLY A 62 -12.33 -17.49 -5.10
C GLY A 62 -13.23 -16.29 -4.81
N ALA A 63 -14.00 -16.32 -3.71
CA ALA A 63 -14.82 -15.17 -3.32
C ALA A 63 -13.99 -14.10 -2.62
N GLY A 64 -12.99 -14.51 -1.83
CA GLY A 64 -12.03 -13.60 -1.20
C GLY A 64 -12.51 -12.92 0.08
N TYR A 65 -11.55 -12.51 0.90
CA TYR A 65 -11.76 -11.66 2.07
C TYR A 65 -10.52 -10.82 2.37
N VAL A 66 -10.70 -9.79 3.19
CA VAL A 66 -9.63 -8.97 3.77
C VAL A 66 -9.70 -9.05 5.28
N ALA A 67 -8.56 -9.31 5.93
CA ALA A 67 -8.39 -9.13 7.37
C ALA A 67 -7.77 -7.76 7.65
N VAL A 68 -8.35 -6.98 8.55
CA VAL A 68 -7.73 -5.76 9.07
C VAL A 68 -7.20 -6.07 10.47
N VAL A 69 -5.90 -5.94 10.70
CA VAL A 69 -5.26 -6.14 12.00
C VAL A 69 -4.80 -4.79 12.54
N TYR A 70 -5.26 -4.44 13.73
CA TYR A 70 -5.01 -3.11 14.30
C TYR A 70 -3.60 -2.97 14.88
N GLY A 71 -3.03 -1.79 14.67
CA GLY A 71 -1.78 -1.34 15.27
C GLY A 71 -1.88 -1.10 16.77
N SER A 72 -0.72 -0.96 17.39
CA SER A 72 -0.60 -0.55 18.80
C SER A 72 0.84 -0.18 19.11
N ALA A 73 1.08 0.44 20.27
CA ALA A 73 2.43 0.70 20.79
C ALA A 73 3.33 -0.56 20.93
N SER A 74 2.80 -1.77 20.75
CA SER A 74 3.56 -3.02 20.79
C SER A 74 3.73 -3.69 19.41
N GLY A 75 3.26 -3.03 18.34
CA GLY A 75 3.09 -3.57 16.98
C GLY A 75 1.66 -4.10 16.76
N LEU A 76 1.49 -4.94 15.73
CA LEU A 76 0.19 -5.54 15.39
C LEU A 76 -0.40 -6.35 16.56
N ASP A 77 -1.68 -6.13 16.83
CA ASP A 77 -2.49 -6.83 17.83
C ASP A 77 -3.51 -7.76 17.15
N THR A 78 -3.14 -9.01 16.92
CA THR A 78 -4.01 -10.04 16.32
C THR A 78 -5.31 -10.32 17.09
N SER A 79 -5.46 -9.83 18.33
CA SER A 79 -6.73 -9.94 19.08
C SER A 79 -7.73 -8.85 18.67
N LYS A 80 -7.22 -7.70 18.21
CA LYS A 80 -7.98 -6.59 17.65
C LYS A 80 -7.89 -6.66 16.13
N ARG A 81 -8.91 -7.23 15.51
CA ARG A 81 -8.95 -7.45 14.07
C ARG A 81 -10.38 -7.55 13.56
N GLN A 82 -10.54 -7.38 12.25
CA GLN A 82 -11.78 -7.65 11.51
C GLN A 82 -11.50 -8.61 10.37
N ILE A 83 -12.48 -9.45 10.04
CA ILE A 83 -12.50 -10.27 8.82
C ILE A 83 -13.67 -9.78 7.98
N ILE A 84 -13.41 -9.34 6.76
CA ILE A 84 -14.34 -8.58 5.92
C ILE A 84 -14.41 -9.23 4.55
N SER A 85 -15.63 -9.48 4.07
CA SER A 85 -15.93 -9.96 2.71
C SER A 85 -17.29 -9.43 2.27
N GLN A 86 -17.70 -9.72 1.04
CA GLN A 86 -19.06 -9.42 0.55
C GLN A 86 -20.16 -10.17 1.33
N ALA A 87 -19.83 -11.10 2.23
CA ALA A 87 -20.78 -11.72 3.15
C ALA A 87 -20.99 -10.94 4.46
N THR A 88 -20.18 -9.90 4.71
CA THR A 88 -20.18 -9.16 5.97
C THR A 88 -21.31 -8.13 5.97
N ASP A 89 -22.08 -8.07 7.05
CA ASP A 89 -23.18 -7.10 7.19
C ASP A 89 -22.69 -5.67 6.95
N GLY A 90 -23.39 -4.94 6.09
CA GLY A 90 -23.04 -3.57 5.72
C GLY A 90 -22.03 -3.44 4.58
N ILE A 91 -21.45 -4.54 4.09
CA ILE A 91 -20.58 -4.56 2.91
C ILE A 91 -21.44 -4.92 1.67
N PRO A 92 -21.33 -4.17 0.57
CA PRO A 92 -22.10 -4.43 -0.63
C PRO A 92 -21.68 -5.73 -1.34
N GLY A 93 -22.56 -6.25 -2.18
CA GLY A 93 -22.32 -7.45 -2.99
C GLY A 93 -22.83 -8.73 -2.34
N THR A 94 -22.51 -9.85 -2.95
CA THR A 94 -22.73 -11.20 -2.41
C THR A 94 -21.57 -12.05 -2.88
N PRO A 95 -20.98 -12.93 -2.05
CA PRO A 95 -19.89 -13.78 -2.51
C PRO A 95 -20.31 -14.67 -3.68
N GLU A 96 -19.57 -14.58 -4.77
CA GLU A 96 -19.64 -15.45 -5.93
C GLU A 96 -18.28 -16.13 -6.16
N ALA A 97 -18.25 -17.10 -7.07
CA ALA A 97 -17.02 -17.85 -7.33
C ALA A 97 -16.18 -17.09 -8.35
N GLY A 98 -14.97 -16.68 -7.96
CA GLY A 98 -14.04 -15.94 -8.82
C GLY A 98 -14.20 -14.41 -8.77
N ASP A 99 -14.81 -13.86 -7.71
CA ASP A 99 -14.86 -12.41 -7.49
C ASP A 99 -13.49 -11.86 -7.07
N TYR A 100 -12.75 -12.65 -6.31
CA TYR A 100 -11.43 -12.31 -5.78
C TYR A 100 -11.40 -11.06 -4.88
N PHE A 101 -12.42 -10.87 -4.03
CA PHE A 101 -12.47 -9.72 -3.13
C PHE A 101 -11.18 -9.56 -2.30
N GLY A 102 -10.47 -8.45 -2.52
CA GLY A 102 -9.21 -8.13 -1.87
C GLY A 102 -7.95 -8.34 -2.72
N ASP A 103 -8.07 -8.79 -3.96
CA ASP A 103 -6.92 -9.01 -4.85
C ASP A 103 -6.21 -7.72 -5.29
N ARG A 104 -6.91 -6.58 -5.20
CA ARG A 104 -6.35 -5.24 -5.38
C ARG A 104 -6.82 -4.34 -4.25
N LEU A 105 -5.87 -3.75 -3.53
CA LEU A 105 -6.12 -2.84 -2.42
C LEU A 105 -5.42 -1.50 -2.66
N THR A 106 -6.02 -0.43 -2.15
CA THR A 106 -5.32 0.84 -1.87
C THR A 106 -6.06 1.55 -0.75
N THR A 107 -5.43 2.54 -0.11
CA THR A 107 -6.03 3.25 1.03
C THR A 107 -5.97 4.76 0.86
N GLY A 108 -6.89 5.45 1.52
CA GLY A 108 -6.89 6.90 1.65
C GLY A 108 -8.17 7.38 2.34
N ASP A 109 -8.19 8.63 2.79
CA ASP A 109 -9.40 9.22 3.36
C ASP A 109 -10.29 9.70 2.20
N MET A 110 -11.20 8.83 1.77
CA MET A 110 -11.98 9.02 0.54
C MET A 110 -13.13 9.99 0.75
N ASP A 111 -13.71 10.06 1.96
CA ASP A 111 -14.81 10.96 2.28
C ASP A 111 -14.43 12.22 3.08
N GLY A 112 -13.16 12.33 3.49
CA GLY A 112 -12.59 13.48 4.18
C GLY A 112 -12.95 13.54 5.66
N ASP A 113 -13.27 12.40 6.28
CA ASP A 113 -13.68 12.34 7.69
C ASP A 113 -12.50 12.15 8.68
N GLY A 114 -11.30 11.97 8.15
CA GLY A 114 -10.04 11.83 8.87
C GLY A 114 -9.68 10.41 9.30
N TYR A 115 -10.50 9.40 8.99
CA TYR A 115 -10.13 8.00 9.09
C TYR A 115 -9.59 7.51 7.76
N THR A 116 -8.62 6.59 7.78
CA THR A 116 -8.23 5.92 6.53
C THR A 116 -9.36 5.00 6.08
N ASP A 117 -9.73 5.06 4.80
CA ASP A 117 -10.61 4.10 4.15
C ASP A 117 -9.81 3.07 3.36
N LEU A 118 -10.39 1.89 3.16
CA LEU A 118 -9.82 0.83 2.32
C LEU A 118 -10.62 0.69 1.02
N VAL A 119 -9.97 0.85 -0.12
CA VAL A 119 -10.57 0.57 -1.44
C VAL A 119 -10.21 -0.84 -1.86
N VAL A 120 -11.23 -1.60 -2.24
CA VAL A 120 -11.12 -2.97 -2.72
C VAL A 120 -11.53 -3.03 -4.19
N GLY A 121 -10.60 -3.41 -5.05
CA GLY A 121 -10.90 -3.85 -6.40
C GLY A 121 -11.45 -5.27 -6.39
N VAL A 122 -12.48 -5.50 -7.20
CA VAL A 122 -13.10 -6.82 -7.40
C VAL A 122 -13.16 -7.03 -8.90
N HIS A 123 -12.00 -7.19 -9.54
CA HIS A 123 -11.89 -7.11 -11.01
C HIS A 123 -12.69 -8.21 -11.73
N GLY A 124 -12.88 -9.36 -11.07
CA GLY A 124 -13.66 -10.49 -11.57
C GLY A 124 -15.18 -10.36 -11.38
N GLU A 125 -15.64 -9.37 -10.60
CA GLU A 125 -17.07 -9.17 -10.33
C GLU A 125 -17.84 -8.94 -11.63
N LYS A 126 -18.84 -9.78 -11.89
CA LYS A 126 -19.65 -9.70 -13.10
C LYS A 126 -20.77 -8.68 -12.93
N ILE A 127 -20.91 -7.77 -13.89
CA ILE A 127 -21.92 -6.71 -13.77
C ILE A 127 -23.16 -7.03 -14.60
N GLY A 128 -24.23 -7.38 -13.88
CA GLY A 128 -25.51 -7.76 -14.47
C GLY A 128 -25.35 -8.96 -15.41
N SER A 129 -26.03 -8.93 -16.55
CA SER A 129 -25.96 -10.00 -17.56
C SER A 129 -25.00 -9.69 -18.71
N THR A 130 -24.10 -8.71 -18.55
CA THR A 130 -23.16 -8.28 -19.60
C THR A 130 -21.84 -9.07 -19.53
N ASP A 131 -20.96 -8.85 -20.50
CA ASP A 131 -19.57 -9.33 -20.48
C ASP A 131 -18.61 -8.28 -19.85
N SER A 132 -19.15 -7.31 -19.11
CA SER A 132 -18.35 -6.34 -18.34
C SER A 132 -18.08 -6.84 -16.94
N TYR A 133 -16.82 -6.66 -16.52
CA TYR A 133 -16.32 -7.06 -15.21
C TYR A 133 -15.70 -5.88 -14.45
N GLY A 134 -15.62 -6.02 -13.14
CA GLY A 134 -14.86 -5.15 -12.25
C GLY A 134 -15.70 -4.16 -11.45
N ALA A 135 -15.65 -4.29 -10.12
CA ALA A 135 -16.26 -3.36 -9.18
C ALA A 135 -15.21 -2.75 -8.24
N LEU A 136 -15.53 -1.57 -7.71
CA LEU A 136 -14.76 -0.85 -6.70
C LEU A 136 -15.62 -0.67 -5.46
N THR A 137 -15.18 -1.22 -4.34
CA THR A 137 -15.84 -1.02 -3.04
C THR A 137 -14.94 -0.21 -2.14
N VAL A 138 -15.44 0.92 -1.63
CA VAL A 138 -14.79 1.64 -0.53
C VAL A 138 -15.36 1.12 0.77
N LEU A 139 -14.49 0.68 1.66
CA LEU A 139 -14.76 0.24 3.01
C LEU A 139 -14.43 1.38 3.97
N TRP A 140 -15.47 1.95 4.57
CA TRP A 140 -15.36 3.19 5.32
C TRP A 140 -14.71 2.96 6.70
N GLY A 141 -13.60 3.63 6.95
CA GLY A 141 -12.96 3.73 8.25
C GLY A 141 -13.87 4.37 9.30
N GLY A 142 -13.45 4.29 10.56
CA GLY A 142 -14.16 4.91 11.66
C GLY A 142 -13.70 4.44 13.03
N ALA A 143 -14.09 5.16 14.08
CA ALA A 143 -13.63 4.96 15.47
C ALA A 143 -13.77 3.55 16.06
N THR A 144 -14.55 2.66 15.41
CA THR A 144 -14.73 1.26 15.85
C THR A 144 -14.36 0.25 14.76
N GLY A 145 -13.53 0.70 13.82
CA GLY A 145 -13.19 0.00 12.60
C GLY A 145 -14.22 0.16 11.48
N ILE A 146 -14.03 -0.63 10.44
CA ILE A 146 -14.85 -0.68 9.24
C ILE A 146 -16.19 -1.37 9.56
N LYS A 147 -17.31 -0.68 9.30
CA LYS A 147 -18.67 -1.21 9.54
C LYS A 147 -19.58 -1.17 8.31
N SER A 148 -19.17 -0.46 7.28
CA SER A 148 -19.97 -0.25 6.08
C SER A 148 -19.05 -0.09 4.89
N GLY A 149 -19.52 -0.53 3.73
CA GLY A 149 -18.87 -0.23 2.47
C GLY A 149 -19.84 0.40 1.48
N THR A 150 -19.31 0.89 0.38
CA THR A 150 -20.12 1.39 -0.74
C THR A 150 -19.45 1.01 -2.04
N ASP A 151 -20.23 0.48 -2.96
CA ASP A 151 -19.81 0.32 -4.35
C ASP A 151 -19.77 1.72 -4.99
N ILE A 152 -18.57 2.16 -5.37
CA ILE A 152 -18.32 3.48 -5.95
C ILE A 152 -18.24 3.41 -7.48
N SER A 153 -18.54 2.25 -8.05
CA SER A 153 -18.46 2.06 -9.49
C SER A 153 -19.53 2.86 -10.24
N SER A 154 -20.51 3.51 -9.59
CA SER A 154 -21.64 4.19 -10.24
C SER A 154 -21.73 5.72 -9.98
N PRO A 155 -22.00 6.57 -11.00
CA PRO A 155 -22.26 6.21 -12.39
C PRO A 155 -21.01 5.68 -13.08
N LEU A 156 -21.18 4.53 -13.71
CA LEU A 156 -20.09 3.75 -14.30
C LEU A 156 -19.50 4.47 -15.50
N PRO A 157 -18.18 4.29 -15.78
CA PRO A 157 -17.65 4.48 -17.12
C PRO A 157 -18.45 3.66 -18.14
N GLU A 158 -18.75 4.25 -19.30
CA GLU A 158 -19.59 3.66 -20.36
C GLU A 158 -19.06 2.31 -20.85
N TYR A 159 -17.73 2.16 -20.93
CA TYR A 159 -17.04 0.93 -21.33
C TYR A 159 -16.01 0.54 -20.27
N ARG A 160 -16.17 -0.65 -19.68
CA ARG A 160 -15.21 -1.20 -18.73
C ARG A 160 -15.11 -2.71 -18.86
N ASN A 161 -13.90 -3.19 -18.60
CA ASN A 161 -13.54 -4.58 -18.48
C ASN A 161 -12.46 -4.67 -17.40
N GLU A 162 -12.71 -5.43 -16.34
CA GLU A 162 -11.79 -5.57 -15.20
C GLU A 162 -11.46 -4.21 -14.55
N LEU A 163 -12.47 -3.35 -14.35
CA LEU A 163 -12.28 -2.12 -13.57
C LEU A 163 -11.77 -2.45 -12.17
N GLY A 164 -10.70 -1.77 -11.76
CA GLY A 164 -10.04 -2.03 -10.48
C GLY A 164 -8.92 -3.06 -10.57
N TRP A 165 -8.51 -3.46 -11.78
CA TRP A 165 -7.32 -4.30 -12.02
C TRP A 165 -6.04 -3.71 -11.39
N SER A 166 -5.97 -2.39 -11.26
CA SER A 166 -4.88 -1.69 -10.60
C SER A 166 -5.41 -0.41 -9.99
N LEU A 167 -4.92 -0.07 -8.79
CA LEU A 167 -5.44 1.01 -7.96
C LEU A 167 -4.30 1.86 -7.41
N ALA A 168 -4.52 3.18 -7.34
CA ALA A 168 -3.67 4.08 -6.58
C ALA A 168 -4.50 5.27 -6.07
N ALA A 169 -4.26 5.69 -4.83
CA ALA A 169 -4.91 6.86 -4.23
C ALA A 169 -3.91 8.01 -4.03
N GLY A 170 -4.39 9.24 -4.13
CA GLY A 170 -3.59 10.45 -3.96
C GLY A 170 -4.36 11.71 -4.33
N ASP A 171 -3.85 12.89 -4.00
CA ASP A 171 -4.45 14.17 -4.41
C ASP A 171 -3.84 14.60 -5.76
N PHE A 172 -4.38 14.09 -6.87
CA PHE A 172 -3.76 14.29 -8.18
C PHE A 172 -3.99 15.70 -8.73
N ASP A 173 -5.09 16.36 -8.37
CA ASP A 173 -5.40 17.72 -8.82
C ASP A 173 -5.04 18.82 -7.81
N GLY A 174 -4.71 18.47 -6.57
CA GLY A 174 -4.20 19.39 -5.55
C GLY A 174 -5.31 20.15 -4.84
N ASP A 175 -6.53 19.62 -4.81
CA ASP A 175 -7.68 20.24 -4.16
C ASP A 175 -7.78 19.93 -2.66
N GLY A 176 -6.90 19.05 -2.15
CA GLY A 176 -6.83 18.63 -0.76
C GLY A 176 -7.71 17.42 -0.42
N HIS A 177 -8.37 16.80 -1.41
CA HIS A 177 -9.12 15.57 -1.24
C HIS A 177 -8.39 14.37 -1.87
N THR A 178 -8.62 13.19 -1.31
CA THR A 178 -8.09 11.96 -1.89
C THR A 178 -8.85 11.62 -3.17
N ASP A 179 -8.14 11.54 -4.29
CA ASP A 179 -8.61 10.96 -5.54
C ASP A 179 -8.26 9.46 -5.60
N LEU A 180 -8.99 8.73 -6.44
CA LEU A 180 -8.71 7.33 -6.76
C LEU A 180 -8.47 7.14 -8.27
N ALA A 181 -7.29 6.64 -8.62
CA ALA A 181 -6.99 6.15 -9.96
C ALA A 181 -7.29 4.65 -10.05
N ALA A 182 -8.12 4.26 -11.03
CA ALA A 182 -8.45 2.86 -11.30
C ALA A 182 -8.18 2.50 -12.76
N GLY A 183 -7.33 1.48 -12.96
CA GLY A 183 -7.05 0.89 -14.25
C GLY A 183 -8.14 -0.10 -14.69
N ASN A 184 -8.27 -0.27 -16.00
CA ASN A 184 -9.11 -1.30 -16.61
C ASN A 184 -8.56 -1.70 -18.00
N ASN A 185 -9.14 -2.76 -18.56
CA ASN A 185 -8.85 -3.26 -19.91
C ASN A 185 -9.84 -2.73 -20.96
N SER A 186 -10.16 -1.44 -20.90
CA SER A 186 -11.07 -0.76 -21.84
C SER A 186 -10.60 0.68 -22.10
N THR A 187 -11.30 1.42 -22.97
CA THR A 187 -11.01 2.85 -23.21
C THR A 187 -12.07 3.72 -22.52
N PRO A 188 -11.68 4.73 -21.73
CA PRO A 188 -10.31 5.06 -21.31
C PRO A 188 -9.72 4.01 -20.36
N SER A 189 -8.41 3.77 -20.47
CA SER A 189 -7.70 2.73 -19.72
C SER A 189 -7.46 3.07 -18.25
N LEU A 190 -7.55 4.35 -17.89
CA LEU A 190 -7.58 4.83 -16.52
C LEU A 190 -8.83 5.68 -16.26
N ASN A 191 -9.40 5.51 -15.07
CA ASN A 191 -10.54 6.25 -14.56
C ASN A 191 -10.12 6.89 -13.24
N ILE A 192 -10.11 8.22 -13.17
CA ILE A 192 -9.77 8.98 -11.97
C ILE A 192 -11.06 9.52 -11.33
N PHE A 193 -11.40 8.98 -10.18
CA PHE A 193 -12.52 9.42 -9.34
C PHE A 193 -12.00 10.54 -8.45
N ARG A 194 -12.35 11.79 -8.78
CA ARG A 194 -11.89 12.92 -7.99
C ARG A 194 -12.62 13.01 -6.65
N GLY A 195 -11.86 13.21 -5.59
CA GLY A 195 -12.35 13.36 -4.23
C GLY A 195 -13.17 14.65 -4.02
N PRO A 196 -13.90 14.74 -2.91
CA PRO A 196 -14.22 13.63 -2.02
C PRO A 196 -15.23 12.68 -2.66
N VAL A 197 -15.13 11.39 -2.31
CA VAL A 197 -16.11 10.36 -2.65
C VAL A 197 -17.11 10.24 -1.51
N SER A 198 -18.39 10.53 -1.78
CA SER A 198 -19.41 10.42 -0.73
C SER A 198 -19.67 8.96 -0.35
N ARG A 199 -20.13 8.73 0.90
CA ARG A 199 -20.65 7.43 1.36
C ARG A 199 -21.89 6.90 0.60
N THR A 200 -22.38 7.63 -0.40
CA THR A 200 -23.39 7.14 -1.35
C THR A 200 -22.78 6.71 -2.69
N GLY A 201 -21.45 6.69 -2.79
CA GLY A 201 -20.68 6.22 -3.94
C GLY A 201 -20.41 7.28 -5.00
N LYS A 202 -20.62 8.57 -4.69
CA LYS A 202 -20.48 9.64 -5.69
C LYS A 202 -19.17 10.40 -5.49
N ALA A 203 -18.25 10.25 -6.44
CA ALA A 203 -17.09 11.13 -6.59
C ALA A 203 -17.50 12.56 -7.00
N ALA A 204 -16.66 13.55 -6.72
CA ALA A 204 -16.89 14.93 -7.12
C ALA A 204 -16.92 15.07 -8.65
N SER A 205 -16.01 14.37 -9.33
CA SER A 205 -16.01 14.22 -10.79
C SER A 205 -15.30 12.92 -11.21
N LEU A 206 -15.46 12.54 -12.48
CA LEU A 206 -14.80 11.39 -13.08
C LEU A 206 -14.01 11.83 -14.31
N VAL A 207 -12.72 11.51 -14.36
CA VAL A 207 -11.82 11.86 -15.46
C VAL A 207 -11.27 10.60 -16.10
N GLY A 208 -11.45 10.45 -17.42
CA GLY A 208 -10.87 9.35 -18.19
C GLY A 208 -9.51 9.73 -18.78
N VAL A 209 -8.50 8.88 -18.59
CA VAL A 209 -7.18 9.04 -19.23
C VAL A 209 -6.89 7.81 -20.09
N ASP A 210 -6.73 8.03 -21.40
CA ASP A 210 -6.33 6.99 -22.34
C ASP A 210 -4.80 6.94 -22.46
N THR A 211 -4.18 6.10 -21.64
CA THR A 211 -2.72 5.95 -21.61
C THR A 211 -2.19 5.36 -22.91
N ILE A 212 -2.97 4.50 -23.57
CA ILE A 212 -2.56 3.83 -24.80
C ILE A 212 -2.51 4.87 -25.93
N ALA A 213 -3.53 5.71 -26.07
CA ALA A 213 -3.54 6.77 -27.06
C ALA A 213 -2.45 7.83 -26.81
N GLN A 214 -2.16 8.16 -25.56
CA GLN A 214 -1.16 9.17 -25.21
C GLN A 214 0.28 8.65 -25.27
N THR A 215 0.49 7.37 -24.96
CA THR A 215 1.81 6.84 -24.62
C THR A 215 2.11 5.46 -25.17
N THR A 216 1.17 4.77 -25.83
CA THR A 216 1.30 3.38 -26.28
C THR A 216 1.55 2.35 -25.17
N ILE A 217 1.35 2.73 -23.90
CA ILE A 217 1.52 1.85 -22.74
C ILE A 217 0.16 1.35 -22.28
N TYR A 218 0.02 0.03 -22.28
CA TYR A 218 -1.10 -0.71 -21.71
C TYR A 218 -0.89 -0.80 -20.20
N PRO A 219 -1.72 -0.15 -19.37
CA PRO A 219 -1.48 -0.06 -17.93
C PRO A 219 -1.72 -1.41 -17.26
N ASP A 220 -0.88 -1.72 -16.27
CA ASP A 220 -0.96 -2.96 -15.48
C ASP A 220 -0.75 -2.66 -13.97
N GLY A 221 0.15 -1.71 -13.65
CA GLY A 221 0.43 -1.26 -12.29
C GLY A 221 0.32 0.26 -12.14
N LEU A 222 -0.25 0.73 -11.04
CA LEU A 222 -0.39 2.14 -10.70
C LEU A 222 0.29 2.42 -9.37
N ILE A 223 1.21 3.39 -9.35
CA ILE A 223 1.91 3.81 -8.13
C ILE A 223 1.76 5.32 -7.99
N ALA A 224 1.21 5.76 -6.87
CA ALA A 224 1.06 7.18 -6.53
C ALA A 224 2.22 7.66 -5.63
N GLY A 225 2.61 8.93 -5.79
CA GLY A 225 3.57 9.59 -4.93
C GLY A 225 4.08 10.91 -5.50
N GLU A 226 4.77 11.70 -4.69
CA GLU A 226 5.26 13.04 -5.05
C GLU A 226 6.66 12.96 -5.65
N VAL A 227 6.79 12.92 -6.98
CA VAL A 227 8.10 12.85 -7.66
C VAL A 227 8.66 14.26 -7.89
N ASN A 228 7.79 15.26 -8.05
CA ASN A 228 8.17 16.65 -8.32
C ASN A 228 8.06 17.60 -7.11
N ALA A 229 7.47 17.15 -6.01
CA ALA A 229 7.23 17.90 -4.78
C ALA A 229 6.49 19.24 -4.98
N ASP A 230 5.52 19.28 -5.89
CA ASP A 230 4.71 20.47 -6.18
C ASP A 230 3.39 20.53 -5.39
N GLY A 231 3.17 19.54 -4.52
CA GLY A 231 2.00 19.42 -3.64
C GLY A 231 0.80 18.75 -4.31
N ARG A 232 1.00 18.14 -5.49
CA ARG A 232 0.05 17.26 -6.15
C ARG A 232 0.68 15.91 -6.34
N THR A 233 -0.08 14.87 -6.01
CA THR A 233 0.39 13.51 -6.17
C THR A 233 0.64 13.22 -7.66
N ASP A 234 1.79 12.65 -7.98
CA ASP A 234 2.09 12.15 -9.31
C ASP A 234 1.68 10.66 -9.41
N LEU A 235 1.47 10.17 -10.63
CA LEU A 235 1.07 8.79 -10.90
C LEU A 235 2.05 8.13 -11.87
N LEU A 236 2.78 7.12 -11.41
CA LEU A 236 3.52 6.21 -12.27
C LEU A 236 2.58 5.13 -12.79
N VAL A 237 2.38 5.12 -14.11
CA VAL A 237 1.67 4.06 -14.81
C VAL A 237 2.70 3.08 -15.34
N MET A 238 2.74 1.89 -14.76
CA MET A 238 3.54 0.75 -15.21
C MET A 238 2.72 -0.14 -16.13
N GLY A 239 3.36 -0.76 -17.11
CA GLY A 239 2.63 -1.55 -18.07
C GLY A 239 3.49 -2.18 -19.17
N GLN A 240 2.81 -2.54 -20.26
CA GLN A 240 3.41 -3.16 -21.43
C GLN A 240 3.40 -2.21 -22.61
N GLU A 241 4.47 -2.22 -23.41
CA GLU A 241 4.58 -1.45 -24.66
C GLU A 241 4.93 -2.40 -25.81
N GLU A 242 4.14 -2.36 -26.88
CA GLU A 242 4.43 -3.10 -28.10
C GLU A 242 5.66 -2.50 -28.80
N THR A 243 6.62 -3.35 -29.15
CA THR A 243 7.85 -2.99 -29.85
C THR A 243 7.65 -3.04 -31.36
N SER A 244 8.60 -2.47 -32.12
CA SER A 244 8.54 -2.50 -33.59
C SER A 244 8.60 -3.89 -34.21
N THR A 245 8.95 -4.94 -33.45
CA THR A 245 8.96 -6.33 -33.88
C THR A 245 7.67 -7.08 -33.58
N GLY A 246 6.70 -6.45 -32.90
CA GLY A 246 5.47 -7.09 -32.42
C GLY A 246 5.62 -7.82 -31.08
N ASP A 247 6.81 -7.78 -30.47
CA ASP A 247 7.03 -8.27 -29.10
C ASP A 247 6.58 -7.21 -28.08
N TYR A 248 6.26 -7.62 -26.86
CA TYR A 248 5.97 -6.71 -25.75
C TYR A 248 7.17 -6.57 -24.82
N ARG A 249 7.30 -5.39 -24.22
CA ARG A 249 8.28 -5.09 -23.17
C ARG A 249 7.62 -4.35 -22.01
N THR A 250 8.17 -4.53 -20.82
CA THR A 250 7.84 -3.65 -19.70
C THR A 250 8.24 -2.19 -19.99
N ARG A 251 7.30 -1.27 -19.76
CA ARG A 251 7.53 0.18 -19.85
C ARG A 251 6.63 0.92 -18.87
N SER A 252 7.15 1.99 -18.30
CA SER A 252 6.35 2.89 -17.45
C SER A 252 6.32 4.31 -18.01
N VAL A 253 5.34 5.09 -17.56
CA VAL A 253 5.25 6.53 -17.81
C VAL A 253 4.83 7.24 -16.53
N LEU A 254 5.54 8.32 -16.22
CA LEU A 254 5.14 9.22 -15.14
C LEU A 254 4.12 10.21 -15.66
N TYR A 255 2.97 10.29 -15.02
CA TYR A 255 2.03 11.40 -15.11
C TYR A 255 2.25 12.31 -13.91
N THR A 256 2.47 13.60 -14.14
CA THR A 256 2.51 14.55 -13.02
C THR A 256 1.11 15.01 -12.67
N GLY A 257 0.85 15.24 -11.38
CA GLY A 257 -0.40 15.86 -10.93
C GLY A 257 -0.62 17.24 -11.56
N ASP A 258 -1.86 17.58 -11.91
CA ASP A 258 -2.20 18.85 -12.55
C ASP A 258 -3.61 19.33 -12.16
N ALA A 259 -3.71 20.55 -11.64
CA ALA A 259 -4.98 21.12 -11.19
C ALA A 259 -6.04 21.28 -12.29
N THR A 260 -5.64 21.35 -13.56
CA THR A 260 -6.57 21.51 -14.69
C THR A 260 -6.97 20.16 -15.26
N THR A 261 -5.98 19.30 -15.57
CA THR A 261 -6.22 18.04 -16.28
C THR A 261 -6.23 16.80 -15.38
N THR A 262 -6.10 16.97 -14.06
CA THR A 262 -5.79 15.92 -13.06
C THR A 262 -4.41 15.32 -13.22
N LEU A 263 -4.13 14.84 -14.43
CA LEU A 263 -2.86 14.19 -14.77
C LEU A 263 -2.33 14.79 -16.05
N LYS A 264 -1.02 15.01 -16.08
CA LYS A 264 -0.29 15.50 -17.24
C LYS A 264 0.80 14.51 -17.62
N VAL A 265 0.76 14.03 -18.86
CA VAL A 265 1.73 13.05 -19.35
C VAL A 265 3.16 13.60 -19.28
N GLY A 266 4.03 12.84 -18.63
CA GLY A 266 5.44 13.15 -18.43
C GLY A 266 6.35 12.20 -19.21
N LYS A 267 7.47 11.81 -18.59
CA LYS A 267 8.50 10.99 -19.25
C LYS A 267 8.16 9.50 -19.18
N LYS A 268 8.45 8.78 -20.27
CA LYS A 268 8.53 7.32 -20.27
C LYS A 268 9.80 6.86 -19.55
N LEU A 269 9.69 5.86 -18.68
CA LEU A 269 10.77 5.35 -17.82
C LEU A 269 10.99 3.85 -18.02
N ALA A 270 11.97 3.29 -17.31
CA ALA A 270 12.13 1.84 -17.25
C ALA A 270 10.84 1.21 -16.71
N GLY A 271 10.44 0.08 -17.31
CA GLY A 271 9.30 -0.71 -16.84
C GLY A 271 9.64 -1.59 -15.64
N GLY A 272 8.63 -2.32 -15.18
CA GLY A 272 8.70 -3.28 -14.09
C GLY A 272 7.31 -3.86 -13.82
N TYR A 273 7.23 -4.69 -12.78
CA TYR A 273 5.99 -5.33 -12.31
C TYR A 273 5.60 -4.89 -10.89
N ALA A 274 6.56 -4.32 -10.14
CA ALA A 274 6.34 -3.67 -8.86
C ALA A 274 6.98 -2.28 -8.85
N GLY A 275 6.47 -1.38 -8.03
CA GLY A 275 7.05 -0.05 -7.91
C GLY A 275 6.69 0.64 -6.60
N VAL A 276 7.50 1.63 -6.21
CA VAL A 276 7.24 2.57 -5.12
C VAL A 276 7.82 3.93 -5.47
N ILE A 277 7.27 4.99 -4.89
CA ILE A 277 7.80 6.35 -4.96
C ILE A 277 8.18 6.78 -3.55
N ALA A 278 9.48 7.03 -3.31
CA ALA A 278 9.98 7.46 -2.01
C ALA A 278 11.31 8.20 -2.14
N ASP A 279 11.58 9.15 -1.26
CA ASP A 279 12.82 9.93 -1.27
C ASP A 279 13.98 9.13 -0.64
N VAL A 280 14.65 8.30 -1.45
CA VAL A 280 15.74 7.42 -0.97
C VAL A 280 17.07 8.16 -0.81
N ASN A 281 17.18 9.39 -1.34
CA ASN A 281 18.37 10.23 -1.23
C ASN A 281 18.21 11.50 -0.37
N LYS A 282 17.02 11.72 0.18
CA LYS A 282 16.63 12.86 1.01
C LYS A 282 16.87 14.20 0.34
N ASP A 283 16.62 14.29 -0.97
CA ASP A 283 16.77 15.55 -1.72
C ASP A 283 15.48 16.38 -1.80
N GLY A 284 14.39 15.87 -1.22
CA GLY A 284 13.07 16.51 -1.17
C GLY A 284 12.15 16.11 -2.32
N TYR A 285 12.60 15.22 -3.22
CA TYR A 285 11.80 14.69 -4.32
C TYR A 285 11.64 13.18 -4.16
N GLY A 286 10.45 12.66 -4.46
CA GLY A 286 10.24 11.22 -4.49
C GLY A 286 11.02 10.57 -5.63
N ASP A 287 11.79 9.53 -5.31
CA ASP A 287 12.48 8.70 -6.30
C ASP A 287 11.61 7.51 -6.69
N ILE A 288 11.58 7.21 -7.98
CA ILE A 288 10.84 6.08 -8.53
C ILE A 288 11.72 4.83 -8.46
N VAL A 289 11.27 3.82 -7.72
CA VAL A 289 11.93 2.52 -7.63
C VAL A 289 11.06 1.48 -8.30
N THR A 290 11.55 0.83 -9.36
CA THR A 290 10.82 -0.25 -10.05
C THR A 290 11.50 -1.60 -9.86
N GLY A 291 10.68 -2.62 -9.61
CA GLY A 291 11.09 -4.02 -9.53
C GLY A 291 10.78 -4.74 -10.84
N ASN A 292 11.77 -5.41 -11.41
CA ASN A 292 11.61 -6.25 -12.58
C ASN A 292 12.20 -7.63 -12.27
N PHE A 293 11.32 -8.52 -11.80
CA PHE A 293 11.69 -9.91 -11.45
C PHE A 293 12.08 -10.75 -12.67
N MET A 294 11.77 -10.31 -13.89
CA MET A 294 12.04 -11.06 -15.10
C MET A 294 13.52 -11.04 -15.47
N GLU A 295 13.96 -12.15 -16.07
CA GLU A 295 15.30 -12.30 -16.61
C GLU A 295 15.57 -11.29 -17.72
N LYS A 296 16.76 -10.69 -17.70
CA LYS A 296 17.16 -9.72 -18.74
C LYS A 296 17.17 -10.37 -20.13
N SER A 297 16.44 -9.78 -21.07
CA SER A 297 16.41 -10.21 -22.47
C SER A 297 16.32 -9.01 -23.44
N THR A 298 16.20 -9.25 -24.74
CA THR A 298 15.94 -8.19 -25.73
C THR A 298 14.59 -7.52 -25.53
N SER A 299 13.58 -8.30 -25.11
CA SER A 299 12.23 -7.83 -24.81
C SER A 299 12.13 -7.27 -23.40
N GLU A 300 12.90 -7.82 -22.44
CA GLU A 300 12.99 -7.32 -21.06
C GLU A 300 14.38 -6.74 -20.75
N PRO A 301 14.72 -5.56 -21.28
CA PRO A 301 16.09 -5.03 -21.17
C PRO A 301 16.47 -4.58 -19.76
N ASN A 302 15.48 -4.38 -18.88
CA ASN A 302 15.67 -3.79 -17.55
C ASN A 302 15.81 -4.84 -16.43
N GLY A 303 15.60 -6.13 -16.71
CA GLY A 303 15.77 -7.22 -15.75
C GLY A 303 17.22 -7.48 -15.32
N GLY A 304 17.40 -8.57 -14.58
CA GLY A 304 18.68 -9.11 -14.12
C GLY A 304 18.63 -10.64 -14.03
N LEU A 305 19.79 -11.29 -13.85
CA LEU A 305 19.78 -12.69 -13.42
C LEU A 305 19.04 -12.74 -12.08
N GLY A 306 17.99 -13.55 -11.96
CA GLY A 306 17.16 -13.60 -10.75
C GLY A 306 16.31 -12.35 -10.50
N GLY A 307 16.26 -11.38 -11.43
CA GLY A 307 15.53 -10.12 -11.27
C GLY A 307 16.41 -8.92 -10.89
N ALA A 308 15.80 -7.74 -10.81
CA ALA A 308 16.47 -6.49 -10.46
C ALA A 308 15.51 -5.42 -9.91
N VAL A 309 16.09 -4.45 -9.19
CA VAL A 309 15.45 -3.20 -8.80
C VAL A 309 16.18 -2.02 -9.43
N THR A 310 15.45 -1.05 -9.99
CA THR A 310 16.02 0.16 -10.62
C THR A 310 15.48 1.42 -9.96
N VAL A 311 16.38 2.32 -9.56
CA VAL A 311 16.07 3.63 -8.99
C VAL A 311 16.23 4.72 -10.06
N THR A 312 15.17 5.48 -10.28
CA THR A 312 15.12 6.66 -11.14
C THR A 312 14.79 7.88 -10.30
N TYR A 313 15.71 8.86 -10.25
CA TYR A 313 15.62 9.94 -9.29
C TYR A 313 14.60 11.02 -9.66
N GLY A 314 13.90 11.53 -8.65
CA GLY A 314 12.95 12.64 -8.75
C GLY A 314 13.62 13.99 -8.93
N ALA A 315 12.84 14.99 -9.34
CA ALA A 315 13.27 16.38 -9.43
C ALA A 315 12.03 17.28 -9.60
N SER A 316 12.19 18.59 -9.39
CA SER A 316 11.11 19.58 -9.61
C SER A 316 10.51 19.59 -11.03
N THR A 317 11.16 18.95 -12.00
CA THR A 317 10.64 18.76 -13.37
C THR A 317 10.05 17.35 -13.58
N GLY A 318 9.63 16.67 -12.52
CA GLY A 318 9.26 15.25 -12.52
C GLY A 318 10.49 14.37 -12.34
N VAL A 319 11.25 14.12 -13.42
CA VAL A 319 12.36 13.15 -13.38
C VAL A 319 13.71 13.80 -13.63
N SER A 320 14.66 13.51 -12.75
CA SER A 320 16.06 13.95 -12.78
C SER A 320 16.81 13.50 -14.04
N THR A 321 17.91 14.17 -14.33
CA THR A 321 18.89 13.74 -15.35
C THR A 321 19.95 12.80 -14.78
N ARG A 322 19.93 12.56 -13.46
CA ARG A 322 20.82 11.61 -12.79
C ARG A 322 20.64 10.22 -13.38
N THR A 323 21.76 9.54 -13.66
CA THR A 323 21.74 8.18 -14.20
C THR A 323 21.03 7.22 -13.22
N PRO A 324 20.04 6.44 -13.70
CA PRO A 324 19.39 5.43 -12.88
C PRO A 324 20.39 4.40 -12.33
N VAL A 325 20.14 3.92 -11.11
CA VAL A 325 20.99 2.91 -10.44
C VAL A 325 20.22 1.60 -10.36
N LYS A 326 20.88 0.49 -10.64
CA LYS A 326 20.28 -0.85 -10.63
C LYS A 326 20.93 -1.73 -9.57
N PHE A 327 20.11 -2.50 -8.86
CA PHE A 327 20.48 -3.50 -7.87
C PHE A 327 19.96 -4.89 -8.26
N THR A 328 20.78 -5.89 -7.96
CA THR A 328 20.48 -7.34 -8.02
C THR A 328 21.08 -7.99 -6.78
N GLN A 329 20.81 -9.27 -6.52
CA GLN A 329 21.46 -10.00 -5.42
C GLN A 329 23.00 -10.06 -5.56
N ASP A 330 23.54 -9.97 -6.77
CA ASP A 330 25.00 -9.88 -7.03
C ASP A 330 25.60 -8.49 -6.79
N SER A 331 24.78 -7.48 -6.48
CA SER A 331 25.27 -6.13 -6.25
C SER A 331 26.07 -6.04 -4.96
N ALA A 332 27.07 -5.17 -4.93
CA ALA A 332 27.97 -5.05 -3.80
C ALA A 332 27.21 -4.81 -2.48
N SER A 333 27.49 -5.65 -1.48
CA SER A 333 26.88 -5.63 -0.14
C SER A 333 25.38 -5.99 -0.07
N VAL A 334 24.74 -6.34 -1.19
CA VAL A 334 23.41 -6.96 -1.16
C VAL A 334 23.56 -8.42 -0.72
N PRO A 335 22.84 -8.90 0.30
CA PRO A 335 22.91 -10.29 0.72
C PRO A 335 22.37 -11.26 -0.36
N GLY A 336 23.04 -12.41 -0.50
CA GLY A 336 22.63 -13.47 -1.42
C GLY A 336 23.55 -13.57 -2.64
N THR A 337 23.10 -14.33 -3.63
CA THR A 337 23.73 -14.47 -4.95
C THR A 337 22.60 -14.60 -5.94
N ALA A 338 22.70 -13.95 -7.10
CA ALA A 338 21.62 -14.01 -8.08
C ALA A 338 21.61 -15.36 -8.81
N GLU A 339 20.50 -16.05 -8.73
CA GLU A 339 20.22 -17.31 -9.41
C GLU A 339 18.99 -17.16 -10.31
N LYS A 340 18.87 -18.05 -11.31
CA LYS A 340 17.72 -17.99 -12.21
C LYS A 340 16.45 -18.24 -11.41
N PHE A 341 15.44 -17.41 -11.69
CA PHE A 341 14.13 -17.50 -11.07
C PHE A 341 14.06 -17.07 -9.61
N ASP A 342 15.02 -16.34 -9.01
CA ASP A 342 14.86 -15.87 -7.62
C ASP A 342 13.77 -14.79 -7.46
N PHE A 343 13.49 -14.08 -8.55
CA PHE A 343 12.47 -13.03 -8.65
C PHE A 343 12.71 -11.82 -7.73
N PHE A 344 13.97 -11.44 -7.52
CA PHE A 344 14.34 -10.19 -6.85
C PHE A 344 13.68 -8.99 -7.53
N GLY A 345 12.91 -8.23 -6.74
CA GLY A 345 12.07 -7.15 -7.25
C GLY A 345 10.64 -7.58 -7.59
N TRP A 346 10.21 -8.75 -7.10
CA TRP A 346 8.82 -9.23 -7.22
C TRP A 346 7.83 -8.29 -6.52
N SER A 347 8.12 -7.93 -5.27
CA SER A 347 7.32 -7.02 -4.45
C SER A 347 8.22 -5.96 -3.85
N LEU A 348 7.68 -4.74 -3.67
CA LEU A 348 8.41 -3.59 -3.16
C LEU A 348 7.59 -2.83 -2.13
N SER A 349 8.25 -2.32 -1.11
CA SER A 349 7.68 -1.33 -0.18
C SER A 349 8.78 -0.39 0.30
N ALA A 350 8.42 0.85 0.61
CA ALA A 350 9.35 1.89 1.03
C ALA A 350 9.03 2.40 2.44
N GLY A 351 10.07 2.71 3.21
CA GLY A 351 9.92 3.28 4.54
C GLY A 351 11.28 3.45 5.23
N ASP A 352 11.36 4.33 6.22
CA ASP A 352 12.60 4.54 6.98
C ASP A 352 12.69 3.51 8.12
N VAL A 353 13.43 2.42 7.92
CA VAL A 353 13.44 1.30 8.87
C VAL A 353 14.36 1.54 10.07
N ASN A 354 15.20 2.59 10.03
CA ASN A 354 16.17 2.86 11.09
C ASN A 354 16.10 4.29 11.67
N GLY A 355 15.27 5.16 11.12
CA GLY A 355 15.01 6.51 11.61
C GLY A 355 16.08 7.52 11.21
N ASP A 356 16.81 7.29 10.11
CA ASP A 356 17.83 8.24 9.63
C ASP A 356 17.29 9.29 8.63
N GLY A 357 16.02 9.15 8.26
CA GLY A 357 15.25 10.00 7.38
C GLY A 357 15.57 9.81 5.91
N TYR A 358 16.22 8.71 5.52
CA TYR A 358 16.27 8.25 4.14
C TYR A 358 15.26 7.10 3.98
N ALA A 359 14.47 7.11 2.91
CA ALA A 359 13.62 5.96 2.63
C ALA A 359 14.47 4.72 2.30
N ASP A 360 14.19 3.61 2.97
CA ASP A 360 14.72 2.28 2.67
C ASP A 360 13.72 1.50 1.82
N ILE A 361 14.16 0.44 1.15
CA ILE A 361 13.30 -0.36 0.27
C ILE A 361 13.35 -1.83 0.69
N ALA A 362 12.20 -2.40 1.07
CA ALA A 362 12.02 -3.84 1.17
C ALA A 362 11.77 -4.44 -0.22
N VAL A 363 12.45 -5.54 -0.52
CA VAL A 363 12.42 -6.22 -1.82
C VAL A 363 12.16 -7.70 -1.62
N GLY A 364 11.05 -8.21 -2.17
CA GLY A 364 10.77 -9.64 -2.24
C GLY A 364 11.57 -10.35 -3.34
N SER A 365 12.04 -11.55 -3.01
CA SER A 365 12.55 -12.58 -3.93
C SER A 365 11.79 -13.87 -3.62
N GLU A 366 10.54 -13.95 -4.07
CA GLU A 366 9.60 -14.98 -3.59
C GLU A 366 10.02 -16.41 -3.99
N GLN A 367 10.84 -16.56 -5.03
CA GLN A 367 11.28 -17.87 -5.53
C GLN A 367 12.71 -18.27 -5.12
N GLU A 368 13.35 -17.48 -4.26
CA GLU A 368 14.66 -17.81 -3.69
C GLU A 368 14.67 -19.22 -3.07
N THR A 369 15.74 -19.97 -3.31
CA THR A 369 15.96 -21.28 -2.69
C THR A 369 16.69 -21.14 -1.35
N ILE A 370 16.05 -21.55 -0.25
CA ILE A 370 16.65 -21.51 1.08
C ILE A 370 17.14 -22.90 1.49
N GLY A 371 18.44 -23.13 1.37
CA GLY A 371 19.05 -24.44 1.65
C GLY A 371 18.59 -25.48 0.63
N SER A 372 17.74 -26.43 1.04
CA SER A 372 17.12 -27.40 0.12
C SER A 372 15.66 -27.09 -0.21
N ALA A 373 15.09 -26.04 0.38
CA ALA A 373 13.71 -25.63 0.16
C ALA A 373 13.62 -24.71 -1.06
N LYS A 374 13.07 -25.23 -2.17
CA LYS A 374 12.97 -24.49 -3.43
C LYS A 374 11.82 -23.50 -3.36
N HIS A 375 11.99 -22.30 -3.90
CA HIS A 375 10.95 -21.26 -3.91
C HIS A 375 10.39 -21.00 -2.50
N ALA A 376 11.26 -21.08 -1.51
CA ALA A 376 10.93 -20.76 -0.13
C ALA A 376 10.80 -19.25 0.05
N GLY A 377 11.60 -18.49 -0.69
CA GLY A 377 11.54 -17.04 -0.73
C GLY A 377 12.37 -16.33 0.34
N THR A 378 12.63 -15.05 0.10
CA THR A 378 13.34 -14.14 1.02
C THR A 378 12.90 -12.69 0.81
N VAL A 379 13.11 -11.87 1.83
CA VAL A 379 12.98 -10.40 1.75
C VAL A 379 14.32 -9.76 2.03
N THR A 380 14.77 -8.86 1.16
CA THR A 380 15.96 -8.03 1.37
C THR A 380 15.57 -6.57 1.59
N VAL A 381 16.07 -5.94 2.65
CA VAL A 381 15.90 -4.51 2.89
C VAL A 381 17.17 -3.79 2.46
N LEU A 382 17.06 -2.97 1.40
CA LEU A 382 18.09 -2.07 0.89
C LEU A 382 18.02 -0.72 1.59
N ARG A 383 19.18 -0.12 1.90
CA ARG A 383 19.23 1.13 2.68
C ARG A 383 19.20 2.37 1.79
N GLY A 384 18.46 3.39 2.19
CA GLY A 384 18.59 4.75 1.66
C GLY A 384 19.89 5.42 2.13
N SER A 385 20.34 6.45 1.41
CA SER A 385 21.52 7.24 1.79
C SER A 385 21.56 8.56 1.05
N ALA A 386 22.43 9.50 1.45
CA ALA A 386 22.62 10.76 0.70
C ALA A 386 23.00 10.57 -0.79
N SER A 387 23.51 9.39 -1.16
CA SER A 387 23.80 9.03 -2.56
C SER A 387 22.70 8.18 -3.18
N GLY A 388 21.49 8.12 -2.61
CA GLY A 388 20.41 7.22 -2.99
C GLY A 388 20.54 5.83 -2.38
N LEU A 389 19.74 4.90 -2.90
CA LEU A 389 19.71 3.51 -2.45
C LEU A 389 21.09 2.86 -2.51
N THR A 390 21.41 2.00 -1.54
CA THR A 390 22.70 1.31 -1.42
C THR A 390 22.54 -0.12 -0.89
N GLY A 391 23.49 -0.99 -1.26
CA GLY A 391 23.63 -2.31 -0.65
C GLY A 391 24.31 -2.28 0.73
N THR A 392 24.97 -1.17 1.09
CA THR A 392 25.68 -1.11 2.38
C THR A 392 24.70 -1.11 3.53
N GLY A 393 24.84 -2.08 4.44
CA GLY A 393 23.94 -2.22 5.59
C GLY A 393 22.63 -2.94 5.28
N SER A 394 22.46 -3.44 4.05
CA SER A 394 21.31 -4.27 3.67
C SER A 394 21.27 -5.57 4.44
N LYS A 395 20.07 -6.07 4.71
CA LYS A 395 19.82 -7.32 5.44
C LYS A 395 18.76 -8.15 4.73
N SER A 396 18.85 -9.47 4.81
CA SER A 396 17.85 -10.39 4.29
C SER A 396 17.22 -11.25 5.38
N TYR A 397 15.97 -11.65 5.16
CA TYR A 397 15.15 -12.42 6.08
C TYR A 397 14.37 -13.51 5.32
N SER A 398 14.39 -14.72 5.86
CA SER A 398 13.48 -15.81 5.47
C SER A 398 12.93 -16.49 6.73
N GLN A 399 12.05 -17.47 6.57
CA GLN A 399 11.57 -18.29 7.70
C GLN A 399 12.71 -19.03 8.43
N ASN A 400 13.86 -19.24 7.78
CA ASN A 400 15.04 -19.85 8.43
C ASN A 400 15.95 -18.84 9.14
N THR A 401 15.66 -17.54 9.06
CA THR A 401 16.42 -16.53 9.81
C THR A 401 16.15 -16.70 11.31
N ALA A 402 17.22 -16.72 12.11
CA ALA A 402 17.09 -16.89 13.56
C ALA A 402 16.12 -15.87 14.18
N ASN A 403 15.18 -16.36 14.99
CA ASN A 403 14.08 -15.63 15.64
C ASN A 403 12.91 -15.24 14.72
N VAL A 404 12.97 -15.52 13.42
CA VAL A 404 11.76 -15.54 12.59
C VAL A 404 11.01 -16.84 12.88
N PRO A 405 9.71 -16.79 13.25
CA PRO A 405 8.93 -18.00 13.50
C PRO A 405 8.77 -18.86 12.24
N GLY A 406 8.76 -20.19 12.39
CA GLY A 406 8.54 -21.13 11.29
C GLY A 406 9.84 -21.77 10.78
N THR A 407 9.74 -22.43 9.63
CA THR A 407 10.87 -23.03 8.90
C THR A 407 10.52 -22.96 7.43
N ALA A 408 11.48 -22.62 6.59
CA ALA A 408 11.27 -22.56 5.15
C ALA A 408 10.94 -23.95 4.59
N GLU A 409 9.78 -24.07 3.95
CA GLU A 409 9.36 -25.22 3.16
C GLU A 409 9.44 -24.86 1.66
N SER A 410 9.38 -25.87 0.80
CA SER A 410 9.40 -25.58 -0.64
C SER A 410 8.06 -25.02 -1.06
N TYR A 411 8.07 -23.97 -1.90
CA TYR A 411 6.88 -23.28 -2.40
C TYR A 411 6.11 -22.47 -1.35
N ASP A 412 6.77 -21.99 -0.29
CA ASP A 412 6.14 -21.07 0.68
C ASP A 412 6.02 -19.64 0.13
N HIS A 413 6.95 -19.23 -0.73
CA HIS A 413 6.95 -17.92 -1.36
C HIS A 413 7.11 -16.75 -0.37
N PHE A 414 7.96 -16.87 0.66
CA PHE A 414 8.24 -15.79 1.61
C PHE A 414 8.76 -14.53 0.89
N GLY A 415 8.17 -13.37 1.20
CA GLY A 415 8.40 -12.15 0.43
C GLY A 415 7.45 -11.96 -0.75
N TYR A 416 6.39 -12.78 -0.87
CA TYR A 416 5.38 -12.62 -1.90
C TYR A 416 4.77 -11.21 -1.87
N ALA A 417 4.34 -10.75 -0.70
CA ALA A 417 4.04 -9.34 -0.45
C ALA A 417 4.95 -8.80 0.66
N VAL A 418 5.30 -7.51 0.56
CA VAL A 418 6.06 -6.76 1.56
C VAL A 418 5.39 -5.41 1.79
N HIS A 419 5.36 -4.97 3.05
CA HIS A 419 4.81 -3.68 3.43
C HIS A 419 5.62 -3.10 4.60
N LEU A 420 6.10 -1.86 4.46
CA LEU A 420 6.83 -1.11 5.47
C LEU A 420 5.93 -0.01 6.03
N THR A 421 5.59 -0.09 7.31
CA THR A 421 4.73 0.92 7.96
C THR A 421 5.07 1.07 9.45
N ASP A 422 4.89 2.28 10.00
CA ASP A 422 5.20 2.61 11.41
C ASP A 422 4.01 2.24 12.30
N ILE A 423 3.94 0.95 12.65
CA ILE A 423 2.77 0.34 13.30
C ILE A 423 2.69 0.73 14.77
N ASP A 424 3.85 0.93 15.41
CA ASP A 424 3.93 1.29 16.82
C ASP A 424 4.18 2.78 17.10
N ASN A 425 4.16 3.60 16.04
CA ASN A 425 4.26 5.06 16.06
C ASN A 425 5.55 5.53 16.75
N ASN A 426 6.68 4.92 16.38
CA ASN A 426 8.00 5.18 16.94
C ASN A 426 8.91 6.02 16.02
N GLY A 427 8.42 6.39 14.82
CA GLY A 427 9.15 7.11 13.79
C GLY A 427 10.06 6.24 12.91
N ARG A 428 9.89 4.92 12.94
CA ARG A 428 10.55 3.95 12.05
C ARG A 428 9.52 2.98 11.52
N THR A 429 9.73 2.47 10.32
CA THR A 429 8.83 1.48 9.75
C THR A 429 9.22 0.05 10.14
N GLU A 430 8.22 -0.73 10.51
CA GLU A 430 8.32 -2.18 10.68
C GLU A 430 8.07 -2.90 9.37
N LEU A 431 8.55 -4.14 9.27
CA LEU A 431 8.33 -4.99 8.10
C LEU A 431 7.20 -5.97 8.36
N VAL A 432 6.18 -5.90 7.51
CA VAL A 432 5.18 -6.95 7.33
C VAL A 432 5.47 -7.65 6.00
N THR A 433 5.51 -8.98 6.03
CA THR A 433 5.72 -9.77 4.81
C THR A 433 4.95 -11.07 4.86
N SER A 434 4.57 -11.60 3.70
CA SER A 434 3.80 -12.82 3.58
C SER A 434 4.58 -13.96 2.91
N ALA A 435 4.08 -15.16 3.14
CA ALA A 435 4.40 -16.36 2.37
C ALA A 435 3.06 -16.97 1.96
N SER A 436 2.61 -16.71 0.73
CA SER A 436 1.25 -17.05 0.26
C SER A 436 1.07 -18.56 0.05
N GLY A 437 2.16 -19.29 -0.17
CA GLY A 437 2.16 -20.75 -0.33
C GLY A 437 2.26 -21.55 0.96
N GLU A 438 2.51 -20.88 2.09
CA GLU A 438 2.68 -21.49 3.41
C GLU A 438 1.55 -22.48 3.76
N ASN A 439 1.93 -23.65 4.28
CA ASN A 439 1.01 -24.70 4.75
C ASN A 439 -0.04 -25.13 3.72
N SER A 440 0.41 -25.55 2.52
CA SER A 440 -0.48 -25.93 1.41
C SER A 440 -1.36 -24.76 0.94
N SER A 441 -0.76 -23.57 0.78
CA SER A 441 -1.43 -22.36 0.28
C SER A 441 -2.54 -21.80 1.18
N ASP A 442 -2.56 -22.16 2.46
CA ASP A 442 -3.31 -21.43 3.48
C ASP A 442 -2.81 -19.97 3.55
N GLY A 443 -1.49 -19.79 3.45
CA GLY A 443 -0.79 -18.51 3.51
C GLY A 443 -0.59 -18.02 4.95
N ALA A 444 0.46 -17.24 5.15
CA ALA A 444 0.75 -16.62 6.44
C ALA A 444 1.47 -15.27 6.29
N VAL A 445 1.44 -14.49 7.37
CA VAL A 445 2.07 -13.19 7.48
C VAL A 445 3.00 -13.15 8.68
N TRP A 446 4.14 -12.47 8.50
CA TRP A 446 5.15 -12.20 9.49
C TRP A 446 5.25 -10.71 9.75
N PHE A 447 5.39 -10.35 11.02
CA PHE A 447 5.69 -9.00 11.48
C PHE A 447 7.07 -8.99 12.14
N LEU A 448 7.97 -8.15 11.63
CA LEU A 448 9.33 -7.94 12.11
C LEU A 448 9.50 -6.50 12.56
N LYS A 449 10.04 -6.31 13.78
CA LYS A 449 10.21 -4.99 14.38
C LYS A 449 11.36 -4.21 13.76
N SER A 450 11.36 -2.90 13.97
CA SER A 450 12.45 -2.00 13.64
C SER A 450 13.28 -1.62 14.88
N THR A 451 14.52 -1.20 14.64
CA THR A 451 15.42 -0.60 15.63
C THR A 451 16.21 0.51 14.95
N THR A 452 17.02 1.27 15.69
CA THR A 452 17.94 2.24 15.07
C THR A 452 19.01 1.61 14.16
N SER A 453 19.10 0.27 14.10
CA SER A 453 19.94 -0.49 13.17
C SER A 453 19.15 -1.15 12.03
N GLY A 454 17.90 -0.73 11.82
CA GLY A 454 16.98 -1.31 10.85
C GLY A 454 16.12 -2.43 11.43
N ILE A 455 15.51 -3.20 10.53
CA ILE A 455 14.70 -4.38 10.87
C ILE A 455 15.48 -5.37 11.75
N THR A 456 14.76 -6.03 12.66
CA THR A 456 15.25 -7.10 13.54
C THR A 456 14.29 -8.29 13.53
N ALA A 457 14.85 -9.50 13.53
CA ALA A 457 14.08 -10.73 13.71
C ALA A 457 13.72 -10.98 15.20
N THR A 458 14.32 -10.24 16.14
CA THR A 458 14.04 -10.45 17.56
C THR A 458 12.62 -9.98 17.89
N GLY A 459 11.82 -10.90 18.42
CA GLY A 459 10.42 -10.61 18.77
C GLY A 459 9.47 -10.60 17.58
N SER A 460 9.89 -11.15 16.43
CA SER A 460 9.02 -11.36 15.29
C SER A 460 7.86 -12.29 15.63
N LYS A 461 6.73 -12.04 14.97
CA LYS A 461 5.50 -12.83 15.12
C LYS A 461 5.06 -13.32 13.75
N SER A 462 4.36 -14.44 13.70
CA SER A 462 3.63 -14.89 12.53
C SER A 462 2.19 -15.26 12.89
N PHE A 463 1.31 -15.17 11.90
CA PHE A 463 -0.09 -15.53 12.02
C PHE A 463 -0.67 -15.84 10.63
N SER A 464 -1.77 -16.59 10.59
CA SER A 464 -2.48 -16.95 9.36
C SER A 464 -3.95 -16.57 9.43
N GLY A 465 -4.66 -16.65 8.30
CA GLY A 465 -6.09 -16.42 8.21
C GLY A 465 -6.89 -17.14 9.31
N PRO A 466 -6.74 -18.47 9.47
CA PRO A 466 -7.41 -19.23 10.53
C PRO A 466 -7.16 -18.72 11.95
N THR A 467 -5.93 -18.29 12.26
CA THR A 467 -5.60 -17.77 13.60
C THR A 467 -6.26 -16.42 13.90
N LEU A 468 -6.60 -15.65 12.86
CA LEU A 468 -7.36 -14.40 13.00
C LEU A 468 -8.89 -14.64 13.07
N GLY A 469 -9.34 -15.86 12.72
CA GLY A 469 -10.75 -16.23 12.62
C GLY A 469 -11.29 -16.23 11.18
N GLY A 470 -10.41 -16.16 10.18
CA GLY A 470 -10.75 -16.33 8.77
C GLY A 470 -10.90 -17.82 8.38
N PRO A 471 -11.35 -18.09 7.14
CA PRO A 471 -11.37 -19.45 6.57
C PRO A 471 -9.99 -20.10 6.51
N SER A 472 -9.97 -21.44 6.53
CA SER A 472 -8.81 -22.29 6.26
C SER A 472 -8.87 -22.94 4.87
N GLY A 473 -7.76 -23.50 4.39
CA GLY A 473 -7.60 -24.07 3.07
C GLY A 473 -6.99 -23.06 2.09
N ASP A 474 -6.76 -23.47 0.83
CA ASP A 474 -6.23 -22.67 -0.27
C ASP A 474 -6.84 -21.26 -0.32
N ALA A 475 -6.17 -20.30 0.32
CA ALA A 475 -6.65 -18.95 0.57
C ALA A 475 -5.63 -17.89 0.16
N TYR A 476 -4.34 -18.25 0.13
CA TYR A 476 -3.23 -17.37 -0.16
C TYR A 476 -3.27 -16.14 0.77
N PHE A 477 -3.48 -16.38 2.06
CA PHE A 477 -3.55 -15.29 3.03
C PHE A 477 -2.22 -14.51 3.05
N GLY A 478 -2.31 -13.20 2.79
CA GLY A 478 -1.16 -12.33 2.60
C GLY A 478 -0.77 -12.10 1.13
N ASP A 479 -1.62 -12.46 0.17
CA ASP A 479 -1.40 -12.19 -1.26
C ASP A 479 -1.24 -10.68 -1.54
N VAL A 480 -2.00 -9.85 -0.81
CA VAL A 480 -1.92 -8.38 -0.84
C VAL A 480 -1.81 -7.87 0.59
N LEU A 481 -0.93 -6.89 0.79
CA LEU A 481 -0.73 -6.17 2.05
C LEU A 481 -0.85 -4.67 1.77
N GLU A 482 -1.68 -3.97 2.52
CA GLU A 482 -1.91 -2.52 2.37
C GLU A 482 -2.15 -1.88 3.75
N GLY A 483 -1.90 -0.57 3.90
CA GLY A 483 -2.11 0.18 5.14
C GLY A 483 -1.23 1.41 5.24
#